data_AF-A0A7Y1CMP5-F1
#
_entry.id   AF-A0A7Y1CMP5-F1
#
_cell.length_a   1.000
_cell.length_b   1.000
_cell.length_c   1.000
_cell.angle_alpha   90.00
_cell.angle_beta   90.00
_cell.angle_gamma   90.00
#
_symmetry.space_group_name_H-M   'P 1'
#
loop_
_entity.id
_entity.type
_entity.pdbx_description
1 polymer ?
#
loop_
_entity_poly.entity_id
_entity_poly.type
_entity_poly.pdbx_seq_one_letter_code
_entity_poly.pdbx_strand_id
1 'polypeptide(L)'
;MYFDHQHFPLVWMRRAEGAGQPVVDPYQQLEALTQRAQAFVLMSDLIPEPEQRNSAQGKALLKQGSMWTKCNKAAIRRWIKAMIVIAPQPENQAQVEAFARTYEQFWGYPLLHSASPLAAVSLAQQLLAPPRSNLHNW
;
A
#
# COMPACT_ATOMS: atom_id res chain seq x y z
N MET A 1 -1.00 -4.82 -12.93
CA MET A 1 -0.45 -4.88 -11.56
C MET A 1 -1.17 -5.97 -10.80
N TYR A 2 -0.52 -6.62 -9.85
CA TYR A 2 -1.13 -7.66 -8.99
C TYR A 2 -0.56 -7.59 -7.58
N PHE A 3 -1.25 -8.22 -6.62
CA PHE A 3 -0.85 -8.32 -5.23
C PHE A 3 -0.40 -9.74 -4.90
N ASP A 4 0.91 -9.94 -4.76
CA ASP A 4 1.49 -11.17 -4.25
C ASP A 4 1.35 -11.20 -2.72
N HIS A 5 0.58 -12.15 -2.23
CA HIS A 5 0.33 -12.37 -0.81
C HIS A 5 0.83 -13.74 -0.33
N GLN A 6 1.86 -14.33 -0.96
CA GLN A 6 2.47 -15.59 -0.50
C GLN A 6 3.09 -15.47 0.90
N HIS A 7 3.52 -14.25 1.27
CA HIS A 7 4.16 -13.94 2.55
C HIS A 7 3.25 -13.11 3.48
N PHE A 8 1.93 -13.29 3.37
CA PHE A 8 0.95 -12.60 4.22
C PHE A 8 1.36 -12.71 5.71
N PRO A 9 1.35 -11.62 6.50
CA PRO A 9 0.68 -10.32 6.29
C PRO A 9 1.49 -9.27 5.51
N LEU A 10 2.57 -9.66 4.84
CA LEU A 10 3.30 -8.80 3.90
C LEU A 10 2.81 -9.06 2.48
N VAL A 11 2.22 -8.04 1.86
CA VAL A 11 1.61 -8.15 0.53
C VAL A 11 2.37 -7.26 -0.46
N TRP A 12 2.95 -7.85 -1.50
CA TRP A 12 3.73 -7.15 -2.51
C TRP A 12 2.87 -6.72 -3.69
N MET A 13 2.80 -5.42 -3.96
CA MET A 13 2.26 -4.85 -5.19
C MET A 13 3.35 -4.88 -6.27
N ARG A 14 3.11 -5.61 -7.37
CA ARG A 14 4.08 -5.78 -8.46
C ARG A 14 3.47 -5.42 -9.81
N ARG A 15 4.32 -5.02 -10.78
CA ARG A 15 3.90 -4.93 -12.19
C ARG A 15 3.66 -6.34 -12.70
N ALA A 16 2.61 -6.49 -13.50
CA ALA A 16 2.39 -7.74 -14.22
C ALA A 16 3.30 -7.70 -15.46
N GLU A 17 4.23 -8.64 -15.57
CA GLU A 17 5.13 -8.75 -16.73
C GLU A 17 4.64 -9.90 -17.61
N GLY A 18 4.30 -9.59 -18.88
CA GLY A 18 3.97 -10.58 -19.91
C GLY A 18 2.48 -10.96 -20.05
N ALA A 19 2.14 -11.50 -21.24
CA ALA A 19 0.79 -11.79 -21.72
C ALA A 19 0.09 -13.01 -21.07
N GLY A 20 0.59 -13.51 -19.93
CA GLY A 20 0.12 -14.76 -19.32
C GLY A 20 -0.43 -14.65 -17.90
N GLN A 21 -0.33 -13.48 -17.25
CA GLN A 21 -0.91 -13.30 -15.93
C GLN A 21 -2.39 -12.88 -16.04
N PRO A 22 -3.32 -13.55 -15.35
CA PRO A 22 -4.70 -13.10 -15.32
C PRO A 22 -4.71 -11.68 -14.75
N VAL A 23 -5.15 -10.73 -15.58
CA VAL A 23 -5.33 -9.32 -15.18
C VAL A 23 -6.58 -9.24 -14.32
N VAL A 24 -6.49 -9.79 -13.10
CA VAL A 24 -7.54 -9.63 -12.08
C VAL A 24 -7.49 -8.18 -11.64
N ASP A 25 -8.66 -7.55 -11.56
CA ASP A 25 -8.79 -6.18 -11.12
C ASP A 25 -8.09 -5.99 -9.75
N PRO A 26 -7.10 -5.08 -9.64
CA PRO A 26 -6.41 -4.82 -8.38
C PRO A 26 -7.35 -4.43 -7.23
N TYR A 27 -8.50 -3.83 -7.52
CA TYR A 27 -9.50 -3.50 -6.50
C TYR A 27 -10.18 -4.75 -5.94
N GLN A 28 -10.48 -5.75 -6.79
CA GLN A 28 -11.02 -7.04 -6.34
C GLN A 28 -10.00 -7.81 -5.49
N GLN A 29 -8.72 -7.76 -5.86
CA GLN A 29 -7.66 -8.38 -5.07
C GLN A 29 -7.54 -7.73 -3.68
N LEU A 30 -7.58 -6.40 -3.60
CA LEU A 30 -7.57 -5.68 -2.33
C LEU A 30 -8.82 -5.99 -1.48
N GLU A 31 -9.99 -6.06 -2.10
CA GLU A 31 -11.22 -6.43 -1.42
C GLU A 31 -11.10 -7.82 -0.79
N ALA A 32 -10.67 -8.83 -1.55
CA ALA A 32 -10.44 -10.19 -1.05
C ALA A 32 -9.42 -10.23 0.12
N LEU A 33 -8.38 -9.39 0.08
CA LEU A 33 -7.41 -9.28 1.17
C LEU A 33 -8.03 -8.68 2.44
N THR A 34 -8.85 -7.63 2.30
CA THR A 34 -9.52 -7.00 3.45
C THR A 34 -10.61 -7.87 4.06
N GLN A 35 -11.26 -8.73 3.27
CA GLN A 35 -12.23 -9.72 3.75
C GLN A 35 -11.62 -10.79 4.66
N ARG A 36 -10.29 -10.98 4.64
CA ARG A 36 -9.59 -11.88 5.59
C ARG A 36 -9.66 -11.40 7.05
N ALA A 37 -10.10 -10.15 7.27
CA ALA A 37 -10.24 -9.54 8.60
C ALA A 37 -8.95 -9.62 9.45
N GLN A 38 -7.79 -9.51 8.79
CA GLN A 38 -6.48 -9.49 9.43
C GLN A 38 -5.68 -8.29 8.94
N ALA A 39 -4.94 -7.66 9.85
CA ALA A 39 -4.08 -6.53 9.52
C ALA A 39 -2.93 -6.96 8.59
N PHE A 40 -2.63 -6.14 7.58
CA PHE A 40 -1.53 -6.37 6.65
C PHE A 40 -0.88 -5.06 6.20
N VAL A 41 0.30 -5.18 5.61
CA VAL A 41 1.08 -4.07 5.04
C VAL A 41 1.30 -4.34 3.56
N LEU A 42 1.08 -3.30 2.75
CA LEU A 42 1.41 -3.33 1.33
C LEU A 42 2.88 -2.92 1.14
N MET A 43 3.58 -3.59 0.24
CA MET A 43 4.97 -3.32 -0.11
C MET A 43 5.13 -3.18 -1.61
N SER A 44 6.01 -2.30 -2.07
CA SER A 44 6.22 -2.02 -3.49
C SER A 44 7.64 -1.50 -3.74
N ASP A 45 8.20 -1.78 -4.89
CA ASP A 45 9.42 -1.16 -5.43
C ASP A 45 9.10 -0.07 -6.48
N LEU A 46 7.82 0.16 -6.74
CA LEU A 46 7.36 1.16 -7.69
C LEU A 46 7.34 2.54 -7.06
N ILE A 47 8.24 3.41 -7.53
CA ILE A 47 8.29 4.81 -7.13
C ILE A 47 7.09 5.56 -7.76
N PRO A 48 6.35 6.37 -6.98
CA PRO A 48 5.26 7.16 -7.51
C PRO A 48 5.78 8.27 -8.42
N GLU A 49 5.45 8.19 -9.72
CA GLU A 49 5.82 9.22 -10.70
C GLU A 49 4.70 10.26 -10.87
N PRO A 50 4.97 11.57 -10.65
CA PRO A 50 3.96 12.62 -10.78
C PRO A 50 3.36 12.74 -12.19
N GLU A 51 4.19 12.51 -13.22
CA GLU A 51 3.76 12.62 -14.63
C GLU A 51 2.73 11.55 -14.98
N GLN A 52 2.95 10.32 -14.51
CA GLN A 52 2.04 9.19 -14.71
C GLN A 52 0.65 9.48 -14.11
N ARG A 53 0.58 10.21 -12.99
CA ARG A 53 -0.68 10.63 -12.35
C ARG A 53 -1.47 11.63 -13.20
N ASN A 54 -0.78 12.55 -13.86
CA ASN A 54 -1.40 13.62 -14.65
C ASN A 54 -1.85 13.16 -16.05
N SER A 55 -1.38 11.98 -16.49
CA SER A 55 -1.86 11.32 -17.69
C SER A 55 -3.36 11.02 -17.64
N ALA A 56 -3.99 10.86 -18.81
CA ALA A 56 -5.39 10.45 -18.91
C ALA A 56 -5.66 9.12 -18.20
N GLN A 57 -4.68 8.20 -18.28
CA GLN A 57 -4.75 6.87 -17.66
C GLN A 57 -4.65 6.96 -16.13
N GLY A 58 -3.75 7.80 -15.60
CA GLY A 58 -3.64 8.08 -14.17
C GLY A 58 -4.90 8.71 -13.59
N LYS A 59 -5.50 9.68 -14.30
CA LYS A 59 -6.77 10.30 -13.91
C LYS A 59 -7.92 9.31 -13.92
N ALA A 60 -7.99 8.41 -14.90
CA ALA A 60 -9.00 7.35 -14.95
C ALA A 60 -8.86 6.36 -13.77
N LEU A 61 -7.62 5.94 -13.46
CA LEU A 61 -7.34 5.06 -12.34
C LEU A 61 -7.73 5.71 -11.00
N LEU A 62 -7.45 7.00 -10.82
CA LEU A 62 -7.87 7.77 -9.64
C LEU A 62 -9.40 7.87 -9.52
N LYS A 63 -10.12 8.04 -10.64
CA LYS A 63 -11.59 8.06 -10.62
C LYS A 63 -12.17 6.72 -10.16
N GLN A 64 -11.68 5.61 -10.72
CA GLN A 64 -12.10 4.27 -10.31
C GLN A 64 -11.77 4.00 -8.83
N GLY A 65 -10.56 4.37 -8.41
CA GLY A 65 -10.12 4.25 -7.03
C GLY A 65 -10.94 5.10 -6.06
N SER A 66 -11.40 6.28 -6.47
CA SER A 66 -12.22 7.18 -5.64
C SER A 66 -13.59 6.57 -5.31
N MET A 67 -14.21 5.88 -6.27
CA MET A 67 -15.48 5.19 -6.02
C MET A 67 -15.25 3.98 -5.12
N TRP A 68 -14.23 3.17 -5.41
CA TRP A 68 -13.95 1.96 -4.64
C TRP A 68 -13.57 2.28 -3.18
N THR A 69 -12.67 3.25 -2.98
CA THR A 69 -12.27 3.69 -1.63
C THR A 69 -13.44 4.24 -0.83
N LYS A 70 -14.42 4.90 -1.44
CA LYS A 70 -15.63 5.35 -0.73
C LYS A 70 -16.43 4.19 -0.16
N CYS A 71 -16.66 3.14 -0.94
CA CYS A 71 -17.41 1.96 -0.50
C CYS A 71 -16.62 1.12 0.52
N ASN A 72 -15.28 1.06 0.39
CA ASN A 72 -14.42 0.16 1.16
C ASN A 72 -13.63 0.85 2.28
N LYS A 73 -13.84 2.15 2.50
CA LYS A 73 -13.00 3.01 3.36
C LYS A 73 -12.76 2.43 4.75
N ALA A 74 -13.82 1.91 5.38
CA ALA A 74 -13.76 1.37 6.72
C ALA A 74 -12.85 0.13 6.79
N ALA A 75 -13.05 -0.82 5.87
CA ALA A 75 -12.24 -2.04 5.80
C ALA A 75 -10.77 -1.73 5.48
N ILE A 76 -10.53 -0.84 4.51
CA ILE A 76 -9.20 -0.37 4.12
C ILE A 76 -8.46 0.21 5.34
N ARG A 77 -9.07 1.17 6.04
CA ARG A 77 -8.45 1.82 7.21
C ARG A 77 -8.23 0.87 8.38
N ARG A 78 -9.10 -0.13 8.52
CA ARG A 78 -9.03 -1.13 9.60
C ARG A 78 -7.84 -2.08 9.39
N TRP A 79 -7.71 -2.60 8.17
CA TRP A 79 -6.86 -3.75 7.86
C TRP A 79 -5.55 -3.38 7.19
N ILE A 80 -5.49 -2.33 6.38
CA ILE A 80 -4.25 -1.89 5.73
C ILE A 80 -3.52 -0.92 6.67
N LYS A 81 -2.35 -1.32 7.18
CA LYS A 81 -1.59 -0.51 8.15
C LYS A 81 -0.71 0.54 7.50
N ALA A 82 -0.12 0.23 6.36
CA ALA A 82 0.64 1.17 5.53
C ALA A 82 0.86 0.58 4.14
N MET A 83 1.25 1.46 3.22
CA MET A 83 2.01 1.11 2.02
C MET A 83 3.46 1.52 2.22
N ILE A 84 4.41 0.60 2.03
CA ILE A 84 5.84 0.87 2.12
C ILE A 84 6.46 0.75 0.73
N VAL A 85 7.05 1.83 0.26
CA VAL A 85 7.80 1.86 -1.01
C VAL A 85 9.29 1.69 -0.73
N ILE A 86 9.91 0.70 -1.35
CA ILE A 86 11.35 0.47 -1.27
C ILE A 86 12.03 1.44 -2.24
N ALA A 87 12.66 2.47 -1.68
CA ALA A 87 13.32 3.56 -2.37
C ALA A 87 14.77 3.66 -1.85
N PRO A 88 15.73 2.94 -2.46
CA PRO A 88 17.11 2.94 -1.98
C PRO A 88 17.81 4.29 -2.11
N GLN A 89 17.44 5.06 -3.13
CA GLN A 89 18.07 6.35 -3.42
C GLN A 89 17.35 7.51 -2.72
N PRO A 90 18.08 8.51 -2.19
CA PRO A 90 17.49 9.67 -1.49
C PRO A 90 16.45 10.43 -2.32
N GLU A 91 16.67 10.60 -3.63
CA GLU A 91 15.73 11.28 -4.52
C GLU A 91 14.39 10.56 -4.62
N ASN A 92 14.40 9.21 -4.55
CA ASN A 92 13.18 8.42 -4.59
C ASN A 92 12.45 8.46 -3.24
N GLN A 93 13.19 8.52 -2.13
CA GLN A 93 12.61 8.70 -0.79
C GLN A 93 11.89 10.05 -0.70
N ALA A 94 12.53 11.13 -1.16
CA ALA A 94 11.93 12.46 -1.19
C ALA A 94 10.66 12.52 -2.05
N GLN A 95 10.63 11.79 -3.19
CA GLN A 95 9.43 11.69 -4.02
C GLN A 95 8.28 10.98 -3.32
N VAL A 96 8.55 9.85 -2.65
CA VAL A 96 7.55 9.14 -1.85
C VAL A 96 7.01 10.03 -0.73
N GLU A 97 7.90 10.71 -0.01
CA GLU A 97 7.54 11.61 1.09
C GLU A 97 6.68 12.79 0.62
N ALA A 98 7.06 13.43 -0.49
CA ALA A 98 6.27 14.51 -1.09
C ALA A 98 4.86 14.06 -1.50
N PHE A 99 4.69 12.79 -1.87
CA PHE A 99 3.40 12.22 -2.25
C PHE A 99 2.57 11.69 -1.07
N ALA A 100 3.20 11.40 0.07
CA ALA A 100 2.61 10.65 1.17
C ALA A 100 1.31 11.29 1.71
N ARG A 101 1.31 12.62 1.90
CA ARG A 101 0.13 13.33 2.42
C ARG A 101 -1.09 13.18 1.51
N THR A 102 -0.91 13.36 0.20
CA THR A 102 -2.03 13.23 -0.75
C THR A 102 -2.53 11.80 -0.85
N TYR A 103 -1.61 10.84 -0.77
CA TYR A 103 -1.95 9.42 -0.74
C TYR A 103 -2.80 9.07 0.48
N GLU A 104 -2.37 9.48 1.68
CA GLU A 104 -3.07 9.18 2.93
C GLU A 104 -4.47 9.82 2.98
N GLN A 105 -4.63 11.04 2.46
CA GLN A 105 -5.95 11.66 2.35
C GLN A 105 -6.91 10.85 1.47
N PHE A 106 -6.39 10.24 0.39
CA PHE A 106 -7.16 9.44 -0.53
C PHE A 106 -7.52 8.06 0.03
N TRP A 107 -6.52 7.33 0.53
CA TRP A 107 -6.68 5.93 0.96
C TRP A 107 -7.03 5.76 2.43
N GLY A 108 -6.63 6.71 3.27
CA GLY A 108 -6.87 6.70 4.71
C GLY A 108 -5.87 5.91 5.54
N TYR A 109 -4.74 5.49 4.96
CA TYR A 109 -3.61 4.88 5.64
C TYR A 109 -2.29 5.47 5.11
N PRO A 110 -1.20 5.45 5.90
CA PRO A 110 0.04 6.13 5.56
C PRO A 110 0.79 5.46 4.40
N LEU A 111 1.47 6.30 3.61
CA LEU A 111 2.51 5.90 2.66
C LEU A 111 3.88 6.19 3.27
N LEU A 112 4.73 5.18 3.33
CA LEU A 112 6.07 5.23 3.91
C LEU A 112 7.10 4.83 2.87
N HIS A 113 8.36 5.21 3.07
CA HIS A 113 9.49 4.71 2.29
C HIS A 113 10.44 3.88 3.16
N SER A 114 11.23 3.02 2.52
CA SER A 114 12.33 2.29 3.14
C SER A 114 13.51 2.21 2.19
N ALA A 115 14.73 2.31 2.70
CA ALA A 115 15.95 2.21 1.90
C ALA A 115 16.24 0.78 1.39
N SER A 116 15.65 -0.25 2.01
CA SER A 116 15.87 -1.64 1.61
C SER A 116 14.67 -2.55 1.90
N PRO A 117 14.59 -3.73 1.24
CA PRO A 117 13.57 -4.73 1.55
C PRO A 117 13.61 -5.19 3.00
N LEU A 118 14.80 -5.40 3.58
CA LEU A 118 14.95 -5.85 4.96
C LEU A 118 14.42 -4.80 5.95
N ALA A 119 14.75 -3.53 5.74
CA ALA A 119 14.24 -2.44 6.56
C ALA A 119 12.72 -2.27 6.40
N ALA A 120 12.17 -2.52 5.19
CA ALA A 120 10.74 -2.48 4.94
C ALA A 120 10.00 -3.58 5.72
N VAL A 121 10.56 -4.80 5.75
CA VAL A 121 10.02 -5.92 6.52
C VAL A 121 10.04 -5.59 8.02
N SER A 122 11.14 -5.06 8.55
CA SER A 122 11.23 -4.66 9.96
C SER A 122 10.20 -3.59 10.31
N LEU A 123 10.02 -2.58 9.45
CA LEU A 123 9.01 -1.53 9.64
C LEU A 123 7.59 -2.11 9.58
N ALA A 124 7.31 -2.99 8.63
CA ALA A 124 6.01 -3.66 8.51
C ALA A 124 5.67 -4.47 9.76
N GLN A 125 6.64 -5.22 10.31
CA GLN A 125 6.46 -5.97 11.55
C GLN A 125 6.13 -5.05 12.73
N GLN A 126 6.77 -3.89 12.84
CA GLN A 126 6.45 -2.89 13.87
C GLN A 126 5.02 -2.35 13.73
N LEU A 127 4.56 -2.08 12.50
CA LEU A 127 3.20 -1.60 12.22
C LEU A 127 2.11 -2.66 12.48
N LEU A 128 2.47 -3.94 12.35
CA LEU A 128 1.58 -5.06 12.56
C LEU A 128 1.55 -5.55 14.01
N ALA A 129 2.54 -5.17 14.82
CA ALA A 129 2.55 -5.47 16.23
C ALA A 129 1.31 -4.86 16.90
N PRO A 130 0.67 -5.57 17.84
CA PRO A 130 -0.43 -5.00 18.61
C PRO A 130 0.05 -3.72 19.32
N PRO A 131 -0.82 -2.71 19.48
CA PRO A 131 -0.48 -1.53 20.28
C PRO A 131 0.04 -2.02 21.62
N ARG A 132 1.22 -1.54 22.05
CA ARG A 132 1.73 -1.84 23.38
C ARG A 132 0.71 -1.28 24.38
N SER A 133 -0.14 -2.14 24.92
CA SER A 133 -0.98 -1.80 26.05
C SER A 133 -0.02 -1.53 27.22
N ASN A 134 0.18 -0.25 27.56
CA ASN A 134 0.83 0.11 28.81
C ASN A 134 -0.07 -0.35 29.96
N LEU A 135 0.10 -1.60 30.38
CA LEU A 135 -0.48 -2.21 31.59
C LEU A 135 0.29 -1.75 32.84
N HIS A 136 0.43 -0.45 33.03
CA HIS A 136 0.95 0.14 34.27
C HIS A 136 0.04 1.29 34.68
N ASN A 137 -1.05 0.95 35.37
CA ASN A 137 -1.73 1.81 36.33
C ASN A 137 -2.52 0.86 37.25
N TRP A 138 -1.87 0.46 38.34
CA TRP A 138 -2.49 -0.09 39.55
C TRP A 138 -2.14 0.87 40.68
#